data_AF-A0A9R1UKC4-F1
#
_entry.id   AF-A0A9R1UKC4-F1
#
_cell.length_a   1.000
_cell.length_b   1.000
_cell.length_c   1.000
_cell.angle_alpha   90.00
_cell.angle_beta   90.00
_cell.angle_gamma   90.00
#
_symmetry.space_group_name_H-M   'P 1'
#
loop_
_entity.id
_entity.type
_entity.pdbx_description
1 polymer ?
#
loop_
_entity_poly.entity_id
_entity_poly.type
_entity_poly.pdbx_seq_one_letter_code
_entity_poly.pdbx_strand_id
1 'polypeptide(L)'
;MKPKEEHTHMFVHVKDKIFLNSKRILTFSQKENIYDMSNVNMGPSVAYKYMKESSGGFENTGAIRINTINFIRDWIEFIRE
;
A
#
# COMPACT_ATOMS: atom_id res chain seq x y z
N MET A 1 -19.22 -18.60 -37.13
CA MET A 1 -18.57 -17.49 -36.41
C MET A 1 -19.05 -17.57 -34.97
N LYS A 2 -18.19 -17.95 -34.00
CA LYS A 2 -18.61 -18.01 -32.59
C LYS A 2 -18.82 -16.58 -32.07
N PRO A 3 -19.88 -16.31 -31.28
CA PRO A 3 -20.03 -15.02 -30.64
C PRO A 3 -18.83 -14.77 -29.73
N LYS A 4 -18.32 -13.55 -29.75
CA LYS A 4 -17.21 -13.13 -28.91
C LYS A 4 -17.76 -13.06 -27.48
N GLU A 5 -17.38 -14.01 -26.63
CA GLU A 5 -17.71 -13.98 -25.21
C GLU A 5 -16.96 -12.80 -24.58
N GLU A 6 -17.62 -11.65 -24.53
CA GLU A 6 -17.12 -10.44 -23.87
C GLU A 6 -17.76 -10.31 -22.49
N HIS A 7 -16.97 -9.84 -21.51
CA HIS A 7 -17.45 -9.63 -20.16
C HIS A 7 -18.45 -8.47 -20.12
N THR A 8 -19.65 -8.71 -19.61
CA THR A 8 -20.68 -7.68 -19.38
C THR A 8 -20.54 -7.01 -18.01
N HIS A 9 -19.59 -7.46 -17.18
CA HIS A 9 -19.34 -6.93 -15.85
C HIS A 9 -17.85 -6.86 -15.53
N MET A 10 -17.51 -6.09 -14.50
CA MET A 10 -16.16 -6.00 -13.95
C MET A 10 -15.76 -7.34 -13.31
N PHE A 11 -14.50 -7.76 -13.46
CA PHE A 11 -13.94 -8.95 -12.78
C PHE A 11 -13.89 -8.83 -11.26
N VAL A 12 -13.98 -7.60 -10.74
CA VAL A 12 -13.86 -7.29 -9.31
C VAL A 12 -14.98 -6.33 -8.94
N HIS A 13 -15.70 -6.63 -7.86
CA HIS A 13 -16.70 -5.72 -7.31
C HIS A 13 -16.04 -4.40 -6.89
N VAL A 14 -16.77 -3.29 -7.05
CA VAL A 14 -16.23 -1.94 -6.78
C VAL A 14 -15.68 -1.81 -5.36
N LYS A 15 -16.39 -2.36 -4.37
CA LYS A 15 -15.98 -2.41 -2.96
C LYS A 15 -14.66 -3.16 -2.71
N ASP A 16 -14.34 -4.15 -3.54
CA ASP A 16 -13.17 -5.01 -3.34
C ASP A 16 -11.93 -4.51 -4.11
N LYS A 17 -12.08 -3.45 -4.92
CA LYS A 17 -10.98 -2.87 -5.69
C LYS A 17 -9.82 -2.40 -4.81
N ILE A 18 -10.10 -1.97 -3.58
CA ILE A 18 -9.09 -1.51 -2.62
C ILE A 18 -8.10 -2.62 -2.22
N PHE A 19 -8.49 -3.89 -2.36
CA PHE A 19 -7.64 -5.03 -2.04
C PHE A 19 -6.70 -5.43 -3.19
N LEU A 20 -6.88 -4.89 -4.40
CA LEU A 20 -6.06 -5.23 -5.56
C LEU A 20 -4.64 -4.74 -5.40
N ASN A 21 -3.65 -5.55 -5.80
CA ASN A 21 -2.23 -5.16 -5.77
C ASN A 21 -1.96 -3.83 -6.48
N SER A 22 -2.62 -3.58 -7.62
CA SER A 22 -2.51 -2.35 -8.39
C SER A 22 -3.06 -1.11 -7.68
N LYS A 23 -3.82 -1.30 -6.60
CA LYS A 23 -4.36 -0.23 -5.76
C LYS A 23 -3.60 -0.09 -4.43
N ARG A 24 -2.61 -0.94 -4.16
CA ARG A 24 -1.81 -0.91 -2.92
C ARG A 24 -0.68 0.11 -2.98
N ILE A 25 -1.01 1.39 -2.97
CA ILE A 25 -0.06 2.50 -3.08
C ILE A 25 -0.07 3.31 -1.78
N LEU A 26 1.10 3.48 -1.18
CA LEU A 26 1.25 4.35 -0.01
C LEU A 26 0.98 5.80 -0.40
N THR A 27 0.08 6.46 0.34
CA THR A 27 -0.16 7.90 0.20
C THR A 27 1.05 8.70 0.69
N PHE A 28 1.13 9.98 0.34
CA PHE A 28 2.22 10.85 0.79
C PHE A 28 2.34 10.89 2.32
N SER A 29 1.23 11.11 3.03
CA SER A 29 1.21 11.14 4.50
C SER A 29 1.62 9.79 5.12
N GLN A 30 1.29 8.67 4.49
CA GLN A 30 1.74 7.36 4.95
C GLN A 30 3.25 7.18 4.79
N LYS A 31 3.82 7.66 3.69
CA LYS A 31 5.27 7.64 3.46
C LYS A 31 6.01 8.50 4.48
N GLU A 32 5.50 9.70 4.77
CA GLU A 32 6.04 10.59 5.80
C GLU A 32 6.02 9.92 7.18
N ASN A 33 4.89 9.34 7.58
CA ASN A 33 4.79 8.59 8.84
C ASN A 33 5.80 7.43 8.91
N ILE A 34 5.97 6.65 7.84
CA ILE A 34 6.96 5.55 7.81
C ILE A 34 8.38 6.10 7.93
N TYR A 35 8.68 7.24 7.31
CA TYR A 35 9.97 7.92 7.41
C TYR A 35 10.24 8.37 8.86
N ASP A 36 9.31 9.09 9.47
CA ASP A 36 9.44 9.56 10.85
C ASP A 36 9.60 8.41 11.85
N MET A 37 8.81 7.34 11.68
CA MET A 37 8.93 6.13 12.50
C MET A 37 10.26 5.40 12.30
N SER A 38 10.88 5.53 11.13
CA SER A 38 12.19 4.97 10.87
C SER A 38 13.29 5.78 11.56
N ASN A 39 13.16 7.11 11.62
CA ASN A 39 14.09 7.99 12.34
C ASN A 39 14.13 7.73 13.85
N VAL A 40 13.04 7.24 14.44
CA VAL A 40 12.98 6.82 15.86
C VAL A 40 13.32 5.34 16.07
N ASN A 41 13.93 4.67 15.09
CA ASN A 41 14.36 3.26 15.13
C ASN A 41 13.23 2.24 15.36
N MET A 42 11.97 2.57 15.07
CA MET A 42 10.85 1.64 15.25
C MET A 42 10.82 0.55 14.16
N GLY A 43 11.38 0.86 12.99
CA GLY A 43 11.48 -0.04 11.84
C GLY A 43 10.17 -0.18 11.04
N PRO A 44 10.25 -0.48 9.73
CA PRO A 44 9.11 -0.37 8.80
C PRO A 44 7.95 -1.34 9.06
N SER A 45 8.22 -2.48 9.70
CA SER A 45 7.16 -3.44 10.06
C SER A 45 6.33 -2.98 11.25
N VAL A 46 6.94 -2.32 12.23
CA VAL A 46 6.23 -1.76 13.39
C VAL A 46 5.54 -0.47 12.99
N ALA A 47 6.19 0.37 12.18
CA ALA A 47 5.58 1.57 11.60
C ALA A 47 4.29 1.25 10.84
N TYR A 48 4.29 0.18 10.04
CA TYR A 48 3.07 -0.29 9.37
C TYR A 48 1.97 -0.71 10.35
N LYS A 49 2.31 -1.45 11.41
CA LYS A 49 1.32 -1.87 12.42
C LYS A 49 0.70 -0.64 13.08
N TYR A 50 1.51 0.33 13.50
CA TYR A 50 1.02 1.57 14.07
C TYR A 50 0.08 2.30 13.12
N MET A 51 0.52 2.50 11.87
CA MET A 51 -0.27 3.17 10.83
C MET A 51 -1.61 2.46 10.56
N LYS A 52 -1.60 1.12 10.54
CA LYS A 52 -2.83 0.31 10.38
C LYS A 52 -3.81 0.57 11.52
N GLU A 53 -3.34 0.52 12.76
CA GLU A 53 -4.19 0.76 13.93
C GLU A 53 -4.69 2.21 13.98
N SER A 54 -3.82 3.18 13.69
CA SER A 54 -4.19 4.60 13.61
C SER A 54 -5.19 4.90 12.49
N SER A 55 -5.16 4.14 11.39
CA SER A 55 -6.09 4.30 10.27
C SER A 55 -7.39 3.51 10.48
N GLY A 56 -7.50 2.74 11.57
CA GLY A 56 -8.69 1.94 11.87
C GLY A 56 -8.85 0.69 11.01
N GLY A 57 -7.79 0.22 10.33
CA GLY A 57 -7.87 -1.02 9.55
C GLY A 57 -7.07 -1.00 8.25
N PHE A 58 -7.01 -2.17 7.62
CA PHE A 58 -6.28 -2.35 6.36
C PHE A 58 -6.96 -1.60 5.21
N GLU A 59 -8.29 -1.62 5.18
CA GLU A 59 -9.15 -0.97 4.20
C GLU A 59 -8.87 0.53 4.07
N ASN A 60 -8.50 1.19 5.17
CA ASN A 60 -8.18 2.62 5.22
C ASN A 60 -6.70 2.90 4.97
N THR A 61 -5.83 1.92 5.27
CA THR A 61 -4.39 2.04 4.99
C THR A 61 -4.12 1.88 3.50
N GLY A 62 -4.88 1.02 2.81
CA GLY A 62 -4.73 0.81 1.37
C GLY A 62 -3.37 0.21 0.97
N ALA A 63 -2.57 -0.28 1.91
CA ALA A 63 -1.28 -0.92 1.67
C ALA A 63 -1.08 -2.04 2.70
N ILE A 64 -0.32 -3.09 2.36
CA ILE A 64 0.03 -4.17 3.32
C ILE A 64 1.44 -3.96 3.85
N ARG A 65 1.78 -4.70 4.91
CA ARG A 65 3.13 -4.75 5.49
C ARG A 65 4.24 -4.98 4.46
N ILE A 66 4.00 -5.72 3.38
CA ILE A 66 5.03 -5.94 2.34
C ILE A 66 5.40 -4.66 1.59
N ASN A 67 4.46 -3.71 1.48
CA ASN A 67 4.68 -2.45 0.77
C ASN A 67 5.56 -1.48 1.56
N THR A 68 5.74 -1.69 2.87
CA THR A 68 6.52 -0.79 3.73
C THR A 68 7.93 -1.28 4.03
N ILE A 69 8.20 -2.60 3.95
CA ILE A 69 9.49 -3.17 4.41
C ILE A 69 10.69 -2.59 3.66
N ASN A 70 10.53 -2.37 2.35
CA ASN A 70 11.60 -1.88 1.49
C ASN A 70 11.57 -0.36 1.34
N PHE A 71 10.63 0.35 1.99
CA PHE A 71 10.41 1.77 1.78
C PHE A 71 11.68 2.60 1.99
N ILE A 72 12.41 2.38 3.08
CA ILE A 72 13.62 3.15 3.39
C ILE A 72 14.75 2.87 2.40
N ARG A 73 14.90 1.62 1.96
CA ARG A 73 15.88 1.25 0.93
C ARG A 73 15.55 1.99 -0.38
N ASP A 74 14.31 1.87 -0.84
CA ASP A 74 13.86 2.46 -2.11
C ASP A 74 13.94 4.00 -2.06
N TRP A 75 13.69 4.59 -0.91
CA TRP A 75 13.84 6.03 -0.67
C TRP A 75 15.30 6.48 -0.75
N ILE A 76 16.22 5.72 -0.16
CA ILE A 76 17.67 5.99 -0.25
C ILE A 76 18.16 5.83 -1.69
N GLU A 77 17.71 4.81 -2.41
CA GLU A 77 18.03 4.61 -3.83
C GLU A 77 17.54 5.80 -4.67
N PHE A 78 16.31 6.26 -4.45
CA PHE A 78 15.75 7.43 -5.15
C PHE A 78 16.53 8.72 -4.91
N ILE A 79 17.05 8.96 -3.71
CA ILE A 79 17.87 10.15 -3.39
C ILE A 79 19.27 10.06 -4.00
N ARG A 80 19.78 8.86 -4.28
CA ARG A 80 21.13 8.63 -4.83
C ARG A 80 21.22 8.85 -6.34
N GLU A 81 20.10 8.84 -7.06
CA GLU A 81 19.99 9.19 -8.49
C GLU A 81 19.99 10.71 -8.70
#